data_AF-A0AA97CIC0-F1
#
_entry.id   AF-A0AA97CIC0-F1
#
_cell.length_a   1.000
_cell.length_b   1.000
_cell.length_c   1.000
_cell.angle_alpha   90.00
_cell.angle_beta   90.00
_cell.angle_gamma   90.00
#
_symmetry.space_group_name_H-M   'P 1'
#
loop_
_entity.id
_entity.type
_entity.pdbx_description
1 polymer ?
#
loop_
_entity_poly.entity_id
_entity_poly.type
_entity_poly.pdbx_seq_one_letter_code
_entity_poly.pdbx_strand_id
1 'polypeptide(L)'
;MSQSYRYWTGNLYTGSTVFIQHQDGHLSKGEVVNVAEQRFIVAGISSPFDKFTATSIEGVVALPDEYDVRERYSIQRQRDYLTHLDISALSSHQIKHLYAGLHLAKRAGGGVLPGMPIVETPEGICRYIQELNLSTLSEIQVMYMLAGLKIATKS
;
A
#
# COMPACT_ATOMS: atom_id res chain seq x y z
N MET A 1 3.27 4.37 -43.17
CA MET A 1 2.73 3.42 -42.16
C MET A 1 2.30 4.21 -40.95
N SER A 2 1.00 4.43 -40.76
CA SER A 2 0.49 5.13 -39.57
C SER A 2 0.71 4.23 -38.36
N GLN A 3 1.59 4.63 -37.45
CA GLN A 3 1.64 4.03 -36.12
C GLN A 3 0.24 4.17 -35.52
N SER A 4 -0.49 3.07 -35.46
CA SER A 4 -1.75 3.02 -34.73
C SER A 4 -1.38 3.17 -33.27
N TYR A 5 -1.52 4.39 -32.73
CA TYR A 5 -1.41 4.64 -31.31
C TYR A 5 -2.38 3.68 -30.63
N ARG A 6 -1.86 2.63 -29.99
CA ARG A 6 -2.70 1.69 -29.24
C ARG A 6 -3.25 2.48 -28.06
N TYR A 7 -4.55 2.73 -28.06
CA TYR A 7 -5.25 3.29 -26.91
C TYR A 7 -4.87 2.48 -25.67
N TRP A 8 -4.51 3.17 -24.59
CA TRP A 8 -4.26 2.57 -23.26
C TRP A 8 -5.45 1.71 -22.79
N THR A 9 -6.62 1.97 -23.37
CA THR A 9 -7.94 1.48 -22.98
C THR A 9 -8.55 0.41 -23.88
N GLY A 10 -7.77 -0.22 -24.75
CA GLY A 10 -8.29 -1.28 -25.64
C GLY A 10 -9.09 -2.39 -24.90
N ASN A 11 -8.83 -2.56 -23.60
CA ASN A 11 -9.48 -3.54 -22.73
C ASN A 11 -10.32 -2.92 -21.59
N LEU A 12 -10.51 -1.59 -21.52
CA LEU A 12 -11.29 -0.98 -20.44
C LEU A 12 -12.78 -0.94 -20.78
N TYR A 13 -13.58 -1.37 -19.82
CA TYR A 13 -15.04 -1.33 -19.85
C TYR A 13 -15.58 -0.80 -18.52
N THR A 14 -16.83 -0.37 -18.49
CA THR A 14 -17.51 0.04 -17.25
C THR A 14 -17.44 -1.10 -16.21
N GLY A 15 -17.00 -0.78 -14.99
CA GLY A 15 -16.70 -1.74 -13.92
C GLY A 15 -15.23 -2.19 -13.87
N SER A 16 -14.39 -1.80 -14.84
CA SER A 16 -12.95 -2.10 -14.79
C SER A 16 -12.30 -1.40 -13.60
N THR A 17 -11.39 -2.10 -12.93
CA THR A 17 -10.53 -1.51 -11.90
C THR A 17 -9.38 -0.75 -12.57
N VAL A 18 -9.08 0.43 -12.04
CA VAL A 18 -7.88 1.20 -12.33
C VAL A 18 -7.28 1.69 -11.01
N PHE A 19 -5.99 2.00 -10.99
CA PHE A 19 -5.34 2.61 -9.84
C PHE A 19 -5.00 4.05 -10.15
N ILE A 20 -5.43 4.96 -9.29
CA ILE A 20 -5.26 6.39 -9.47
C ILE A 20 -4.05 6.83 -8.67
N GLN A 21 -3.03 7.32 -9.39
CA GLN A 21 -1.83 7.89 -8.82
C GLN A 21 -2.01 9.39 -8.63
N HIS A 22 -1.96 9.80 -7.37
CA HIS A 22 -2.00 11.19 -6.94
C HIS A 22 -0.62 11.85 -7.09
N GLN A 23 -0.57 13.17 -6.97
CA GLN A 23 0.68 13.95 -7.16
C GLN A 23 1.77 13.61 -6.15
N ASP A 24 1.40 13.14 -4.96
CA ASP A 24 2.32 12.66 -3.91
C ASP A 24 2.82 11.22 -4.17
N GLY A 25 2.37 10.59 -5.26
CA GLY A 25 2.68 9.21 -5.61
C GLY A 25 1.78 8.17 -4.95
N HIS A 26 0.86 8.57 -4.07
CA HIS A 26 -0.08 7.66 -3.40
C HIS A 26 -1.07 7.07 -4.41
N LEU A 27 -1.33 5.78 -4.26
CA LEU A 27 -2.28 5.04 -5.09
C LEU A 27 -3.62 4.89 -4.39
N SER A 28 -4.69 5.22 -5.10
CA SER A 28 -6.07 4.88 -4.71
C SER A 28 -6.67 3.92 -5.73
N LYS A 29 -7.59 3.06 -5.29
CA LYS A 29 -8.31 2.15 -6.19
C LYS A 29 -9.54 2.85 -6.74
N GLY A 30 -9.70 2.86 -8.06
CA GLY A 30 -10.83 3.45 -8.76
C GLY A 30 -11.58 2.42 -9.60
N GLU A 31 -12.85 2.70 -9.86
CA GLU A 31 -13.71 1.93 -10.75
C GLU A 31 -14.13 2.79 -11.93
N VAL A 32 -13.97 2.28 -13.15
CA VAL A 32 -14.38 2.97 -14.37
C VAL A 32 -15.90 2.95 -14.48
N VAL A 33 -16.54 4.12 -14.53
CA VAL A 33 -18.02 4.24 -14.60
C VAL A 33 -18.54 4.56 -16.00
N ASN A 34 -17.68 5.07 -16.87
CA ASN A 34 -18.04 5.35 -18.26
C ASN A 34 -16.81 5.28 -19.16
N VAL A 35 -16.99 4.73 -20.35
CA VAL A 35 -15.97 4.64 -21.39
C VAL A 35 -16.54 5.22 -22.69
N ALA A 36 -15.95 6.30 -23.17
CA ALA A 36 -16.29 6.93 -24.45
C ALA A 36 -15.15 6.74 -25.47
N GLU A 37 -15.25 7.31 -26.67
CA GLU A 37 -14.26 7.10 -27.73
C GLU A 37 -12.84 7.53 -27.33
N GLN A 38 -12.68 8.74 -26.78
CA GLN A 38 -11.37 9.33 -26.45
C GLN A 38 -11.12 9.51 -24.94
N ARG A 39 -12.13 9.25 -24.10
CA ARG A 39 -12.04 9.45 -22.65
C ARG A 39 -12.69 8.33 -21.85
N PHE A 40 -12.35 8.24 -20.58
CA PHE A 40 -13.06 7.42 -19.60
C PHE A 40 -13.24 8.19 -18.29
N ILE A 41 -14.20 7.76 -17.48
CA ILE A 41 -14.56 8.39 -16.20
C ILE A 41 -14.38 7.35 -15.10
N VAL A 42 -13.82 7.78 -13.98
CA VAL A 42 -13.61 6.96 -12.78
C VAL A 42 -14.50 7.47 -11.65
N ALA A 43 -15.13 6.57 -10.91
CA ALA A 43 -15.97 6.90 -9.78
C ALA A 43 -15.23 7.81 -8.78
N GLY A 44 -15.88 8.90 -8.36
CA GLY A 44 -15.33 9.84 -7.39
C GLY A 44 -14.26 10.80 -7.93
N ILE A 45 -13.86 10.69 -9.20
CA ILE A 45 -12.96 11.65 -9.86
C ILE A 45 -13.79 12.55 -10.77
N SER A 46 -13.75 13.85 -10.51
CA SER A 46 -14.55 14.85 -11.24
C SER A 46 -14.12 15.00 -12.70
N SER A 47 -12.81 14.92 -12.95
CA SER A 47 -12.23 15.15 -14.27
C SER A 47 -12.10 13.85 -15.07
N PRO A 48 -12.55 13.80 -16.33
CA PRO A 48 -12.36 12.63 -17.18
C PRO A 48 -10.89 12.45 -17.54
N PHE A 49 -10.53 11.20 -17.83
CA PHE A 49 -9.18 10.82 -18.23
C PHE A 49 -9.11 10.63 -19.75
N ASP A 50 -8.04 11.13 -20.35
CA ASP A 50 -7.74 10.88 -21.76
C ASP A 50 -7.26 9.44 -21.97
N LYS A 51 -7.78 8.77 -23.00
CA LYS A 51 -7.50 7.35 -23.27
C LYS A 51 -6.12 7.06 -23.84
N PHE A 52 -5.39 8.07 -24.32
CA PHE A 52 -4.04 7.90 -24.86
C PHE A 52 -2.99 8.08 -23.77
N THR A 53 -3.20 9.07 -22.92
CA THR A 53 -2.28 9.48 -21.86
C THR A 53 -2.63 8.91 -20.49
N ALA A 54 -3.82 8.33 -20.33
CA ALA A 54 -4.36 7.87 -19.05
C ALA A 54 -4.35 8.96 -17.97
N THR A 55 -4.39 10.23 -18.37
CA THR A 55 -4.20 11.38 -17.49
C THR A 55 -5.41 12.30 -17.58
N SER A 56 -5.85 12.84 -16.45
CA SER A 56 -6.90 13.85 -16.39
C SER A 56 -6.32 15.27 -16.56
N ILE A 57 -7.18 16.27 -16.78
CA ILE A 57 -6.75 17.68 -16.87
C ILE A 57 -6.09 18.20 -15.59
N GLU A 58 -6.37 17.58 -14.44
CA GLU A 58 -5.79 17.91 -13.14
C GLU A 58 -4.40 17.26 -12.93
N GLY A 59 -3.91 16.52 -13.92
CA GLY A 59 -2.62 15.81 -13.87
C GLY A 59 -2.67 14.50 -13.07
N VAL A 60 -3.86 14.05 -12.67
CA VAL A 60 -4.05 12.74 -12.04
C VAL A 60 -3.86 11.64 -13.08
N VAL A 61 -3.06 10.63 -12.75
CA VAL A 61 -2.73 9.52 -13.65
C VAL A 61 -3.49 8.26 -13.25
N ALA A 62 -4.09 7.58 -14.22
CA ALA A 62 -4.67 6.26 -14.05
C ALA A 62 -3.67 5.19 -14.53
N LEU A 63 -3.53 4.15 -13.72
CA LEU A 63 -2.69 2.98 -13.95
C LEU A 63 -3.57 1.75 -14.12
N PRO A 64 -3.16 0.78 -14.97
CA PRO A 64 -3.96 -0.40 -15.23
C PRO A 64 -3.96 -1.34 -14.03
N ASP A 65 -4.95 -2.25 -13.96
CA ASP A 65 -4.99 -3.34 -12.98
C ASP A 65 -3.98 -4.44 -13.35
N GLU A 66 -2.70 -4.11 -13.23
CA GLU A 66 -1.57 -5.01 -13.47
C GLU A 66 -0.94 -5.48 -12.15
N TYR A 67 -0.19 -6.58 -12.21
CA TYR A 67 0.43 -7.19 -11.04
C TYR A 67 1.31 -6.19 -10.25
N ASP A 68 2.24 -5.51 -10.91
CA ASP A 68 3.17 -4.57 -10.27
C ASP A 68 2.45 -3.36 -9.64
N VAL A 69 1.32 -2.94 -10.23
CA VAL A 69 0.50 -1.84 -9.69
C VAL A 69 -0.25 -2.31 -8.45
N ARG A 70 -0.86 -3.50 -8.50
CA ARG A 70 -1.53 -4.12 -7.35
C ARG A 70 -0.59 -4.35 -6.18
N GLU A 71 0.64 -4.80 -6.46
CA GLU A 71 1.65 -5.06 -5.45
C GLU A 71 2.03 -3.76 -4.72
N ARG A 72 2.36 -2.69 -5.47
CA ARG A 72 2.63 -1.36 -4.89
C ARG A 72 1.46 -0.83 -4.06
N TYR A 73 0.23 -0.92 -4.59
CA TYR A 73 -0.97 -0.54 -3.85
C TYR A 73 -1.13 -1.36 -2.55
N SER A 74 -0.93 -2.68 -2.60
CA SER A 74 -1.01 -3.57 -1.44
C SER A 74 0.00 -3.20 -0.35
N ILE A 75 1.26 -2.95 -0.74
CA ILE A 75 2.32 -2.54 0.18
C ILE A 75 2.00 -1.18 0.83
N GLN A 76 1.52 -0.22 0.03
CA GLN A 76 1.10 1.08 0.53
C GLN A 76 -0.04 0.94 1.55
N ARG A 77 -1.08 0.15 1.24
CA ARG A 77 -2.20 -0.10 2.16
C ARG A 77 -1.77 -0.76 3.46
N GLN A 78 -0.79 -1.65 3.42
CA GLN A 78 -0.20 -2.27 4.61
C GLN A 78 0.54 -1.23 5.46
N ARG A 79 1.33 -0.36 4.83
CA ARG A 79 2.01 0.74 5.54
C ARG A 79 1.01 1.72 6.16
N ASP A 80 0.03 2.16 5.38
CA ASP A 80 -1.05 3.03 5.86
C ASP A 80 -1.74 2.42 7.08
N TYR A 81 -2.09 1.13 7.02
CA TYR A 81 -2.69 0.43 8.14
C TYR A 81 -1.79 0.42 9.38
N LEU A 82 -0.51 0.09 9.22
CA LEU A 82 0.43 0.05 10.35
C LEU A 82 0.61 1.44 10.98
N THR A 83 0.68 2.50 10.18
CA THR A 83 0.81 3.89 10.66
C THR A 83 -0.41 4.37 11.44
N HIS A 84 -1.62 3.89 11.10
CA HIS A 84 -2.86 4.24 11.80
C HIS A 84 -3.24 3.23 12.90
N LEU A 85 -2.44 2.18 13.09
CA LEU A 85 -2.69 1.19 14.13
C LEU A 85 -2.46 1.82 15.50
N ASP A 86 -3.49 1.80 16.35
CA ASP A 86 -3.33 2.19 17.75
C ASP A 86 -2.55 1.11 18.50
N ILE A 87 -1.22 1.28 18.54
CA ILE A 87 -0.30 0.37 19.23
C ILE A 87 -0.62 0.28 20.73
N SER A 88 -1.14 1.36 21.33
CA SER A 88 -1.46 1.40 22.76
C SER A 88 -2.65 0.53 23.13
N ALA A 89 -3.56 0.28 22.18
CA ALA A 89 -4.71 -0.60 22.35
C ALA A 89 -4.39 -2.09 22.14
N LEU A 90 -3.16 -2.44 21.72
CA LEU A 90 -2.78 -3.83 21.47
C LEU A 90 -2.51 -4.59 22.78
N SER A 91 -2.97 -5.84 22.83
CA SER A 91 -2.61 -6.75 23.91
C SER A 91 -1.11 -7.08 23.89
N SER A 92 -0.56 -7.48 25.04
CA SER A 92 0.83 -7.92 25.14
C SER A 92 1.14 -9.11 24.21
N HIS A 93 0.15 -9.97 23.92
CA HIS A 93 0.30 -11.08 22.97
C HIS A 93 0.49 -10.59 21.53
N GLN A 94 -0.31 -9.60 21.10
CA GLN A 94 -0.20 -8.98 19.78
C GLN A 94 1.12 -8.23 19.61
N ILE A 95 1.55 -7.48 20.64
CA ILE A 95 2.83 -6.76 20.64
C ILE A 95 4.01 -7.74 20.49
N LYS A 96 4.00 -8.87 21.21
CA LYS A 96 5.04 -9.91 21.07
C LYS A 96 5.11 -10.47 19.65
N HIS A 97 3.97 -10.65 18.98
CA HIS A 97 3.93 -11.14 17.61
C HIS A 97 4.36 -10.10 16.58
N LEU A 98 4.00 -8.82 16.77
CA LEU A 98 4.55 -7.72 15.97
C LEU A 98 6.07 -7.71 16.05
N TYR A 99 6.61 -7.81 17.26
CA TYR A 99 8.04 -7.85 17.50
C TYR A 99 8.72 -9.09 16.89
N ALA A 100 8.12 -10.28 17.04
CA ALA A 100 8.62 -11.50 16.42
C ALA A 100 8.63 -11.39 14.89
N GLY A 101 7.57 -10.80 14.30
CA GLY A 101 7.51 -10.49 12.88
C GLY A 101 8.67 -9.59 12.43
N LEU A 102 8.93 -8.52 13.16
CA LEU A 102 10.04 -7.62 12.87
C LEU A 102 11.42 -8.32 12.94
N HIS A 103 11.62 -9.23 13.90
CA HIS A 103 12.83 -10.06 13.98
C HIS A 103 12.98 -11.03 12.81
N LEU A 104 11.88 -11.64 12.36
CA LEU A 104 11.89 -12.49 11.18
C LEU A 104 12.21 -11.68 9.92
N ALA A 105 11.70 -10.45 9.82
CA ALA A 105 12.02 -9.54 8.71
C ALA A 105 13.53 -9.31 8.58
N LYS A 106 14.24 -9.09 9.70
CA LYS A 106 15.71 -8.96 9.71
C LYS A 106 16.38 -10.19 9.07
N ARG A 107 15.93 -11.39 9.43
CA ARG A 107 16.48 -12.64 8.86
C ARG A 107 16.15 -12.82 7.38
N ALA A 108 15.03 -12.29 6.93
CA ALA A 108 14.59 -12.31 5.54
C ALA A 108 15.23 -11.20 4.67
N GLY A 109 16.25 -10.49 5.17
CA GLY A 109 16.93 -9.43 4.41
C GLY A 109 16.28 -8.05 4.52
N GLY A 110 15.31 -7.86 5.43
CA GLY A 110 14.61 -6.59 5.68
C GLY A 110 15.45 -5.49 6.33
N GLY A 111 16.75 -5.70 6.51
CA GLY A 111 17.69 -4.73 7.08
C GLY A 111 17.83 -4.80 8.61
N VAL A 112 18.54 -3.83 9.17
CA VAL A 112 18.75 -3.70 10.61
C VAL A 112 17.45 -3.30 11.30
N LEU A 113 17.23 -3.78 12.53
CA LEU A 113 16.11 -3.33 13.35
C LEU A 113 16.27 -1.83 13.66
N PRO A 114 15.26 -0.98 13.40
CA PRO A 114 15.37 0.44 13.70
C PRO A 114 15.39 0.66 15.22
N GLY A 115 16.23 1.55 15.73
CA GLY A 115 16.20 1.98 17.13
C GLY A 115 17.14 1.26 18.11
N MET A 116 17.01 1.63 19.38
CA MET A 116 17.94 1.35 20.50
C MET A 116 18.04 -0.13 20.90
N PRO A 117 19.11 -0.54 21.63
CA PRO A 117 19.22 -1.88 22.21
C PRO A 117 18.03 -2.16 23.15
N ILE A 118 17.29 -3.22 22.84
CA ILE A 118 16.08 -3.62 23.54
C ILE A 118 16.46 -4.40 24.78
N VAL A 119 15.93 -4.00 25.93
CA VAL A 119 15.80 -4.91 27.06
C VAL A 119 14.66 -5.86 26.70
N GLU A 120 14.94 -7.14 26.41
CA GLU A 120 13.95 -8.14 25.98
C GLU A 120 13.01 -8.58 27.14
N THR A 121 12.51 -7.63 27.91
CA THR A 121 11.38 -7.79 28.84
C THR A 121 10.07 -7.45 28.14
N PRO A 122 8.92 -7.93 28.63
CA PRO A 122 7.61 -7.58 28.08
C PRO A 122 7.39 -6.05 27.97
N GLU A 123 7.80 -5.29 28.98
CA GLU A 123 7.67 -3.83 29.03
C GLU A 123 8.63 -3.16 28.05
N GLY A 124 9.85 -3.68 27.91
CA GLY A 124 10.85 -3.17 26.97
C GLY A 124 10.42 -3.37 25.51
N ILE A 125 9.85 -4.52 25.18
CA ILE A 125 9.30 -4.80 23.84
C ILE A 125 8.09 -3.89 23.55
N CYS A 126 7.20 -3.71 24.53
CA CYS A 126 6.04 -2.82 24.39
C CYS A 126 6.46 -1.39 24.08
N ARG A 127 7.37 -0.84 24.90
CA ARG A 127 7.92 0.51 24.68
C ARG A 127 8.60 0.63 23.31
N TYR A 128 9.40 -0.37 22.94
CA TYR A 128 10.08 -0.37 21.65
C TYR A 128 9.11 -0.30 20.47
N ILE A 129 8.04 -1.11 20.46
CA ILE A 129 7.06 -1.08 19.38
C ILE A 129 6.27 0.24 19.35
N GLN A 130 5.97 0.82 20.52
CA GLN A 130 5.27 2.11 20.63
C GLN A 130 6.11 3.30 20.15
N GLU A 131 7.42 3.28 20.40
CA GLU A 131 8.34 4.36 20.02
C GLU A 131 8.94 4.17 18.62
N LEU A 132 8.61 3.06 17.95
CA LEU A 132 9.13 2.73 16.62
C LEU A 132 8.68 3.78 15.60
N ASN A 133 9.65 4.43 14.95
CA ASN A 133 9.33 5.29 13.82
C ASN A 133 8.92 4.45 12.60
N LEU A 134 7.62 4.23 12.43
CA LEU A 134 7.06 3.37 11.37
C LEU A 134 7.41 3.86 9.95
N SER A 135 7.69 5.15 9.77
CA SER A 135 8.08 5.70 8.46
C SER A 135 9.42 5.16 7.94
N THR A 136 10.32 4.71 8.83
CA THR A 136 11.66 4.23 8.46
C THR A 136 11.71 2.73 8.17
N LEU A 137 10.60 2.01 8.40
CA LEU A 137 10.53 0.58 8.16
C LEU A 137 10.64 0.27 6.67
N SER A 138 11.38 -0.79 6.33
CA SER A 138 11.36 -1.37 4.99
C SER A 138 10.03 -2.08 4.72
N GLU A 139 9.71 -2.32 3.45
CA GLU A 139 8.49 -3.03 3.06
C GLU A 139 8.45 -4.44 3.68
N ILE A 140 9.58 -5.14 3.70
CA ILE A 140 9.70 -6.47 4.34
C ILE A 140 9.39 -6.38 5.83
N GLN A 141 9.88 -5.35 6.53
CA GLN A 141 9.58 -5.14 7.95
C GLN A 141 8.08 -4.92 8.18
N VAL A 142 7.43 -4.05 7.39
CA VAL A 142 5.98 -3.80 7.48
C VAL A 142 5.20 -5.10 7.24
N MET A 143 5.51 -5.83 6.17
CA MET A 143 4.82 -7.07 5.81
C MET A 143 4.89 -8.11 6.93
N TYR A 144 6.07 -8.35 7.48
CA TYR A 144 6.27 -9.36 8.52
C TYR A 144 5.68 -8.94 9.87
N MET A 145 5.73 -7.67 10.23
CA MET A 145 5.05 -7.15 11.43
C MET A 145 3.54 -7.44 11.34
N LEU A 146 2.90 -7.07 10.22
CA LEU A 146 1.47 -7.30 10.04
C LEU A 146 1.10 -8.77 9.94
N ALA A 147 1.97 -9.61 9.35
CA ALA A 147 1.79 -11.06 9.38
C ALA A 147 1.78 -11.60 10.82
N GLY A 148 2.72 -11.15 11.66
CA GLY A 148 2.74 -11.47 13.08
C GLY A 148 1.45 -11.05 13.79
N LEU A 149 1.02 -9.81 13.60
CA LEU A 149 -0.23 -9.31 14.19
C LEU A 149 -1.45 -10.14 13.76
N LYS A 150 -1.54 -10.52 12.49
CA LYS A 150 -2.64 -11.33 11.95
C LYS A 150 -2.69 -12.75 12.52
N ILE A 151 -1.54 -13.33 12.86
CA ILE A 151 -1.47 -14.63 13.55
C ILE A 151 -2.01 -14.48 14.97
N ALA A 152 -1.60 -13.43 15.68
CA ALA A 152 -2.03 -13.17 17.06
C ALA A 152 -3.52 -12.86 17.22
N THR A 153 -4.19 -12.34 16.19
CA THR A 153 -5.65 -12.07 16.24
C THR A 153 -6.51 -13.29 15.93
N LYS A 154 -5.91 -14.35 15.37
CA LYS A 154 -6.60 -15.61 15.05
C LYS A 154 -6.42 -16.70 16.10
N SER A 155 -5.52 -16.47 17.06
CA SER A 155 -5.15 -17.38 18.14
C SER A 155 -5.94 -17.07 19.39
#